data_AF-A0A968PYQ8-F1
#
_entry.id   AF-A0A968PYQ8-F1
#
_cell.length_a   1.000
_cell.length_b   1.000
_cell.length_c   1.000
_cell.angle_alpha   90.00
_cell.angle_beta   90.00
_cell.angle_gamma   90.00
#
_symmetry.space_group_name_H-M   'P 1'
#
loop_
_entity.id
_entity.type
_entity.pdbx_description
1 polymer ?
#
loop_
_entity_poly.entity_id
_entity_poly.type
_entity_poly.pdbx_seq_one_letter_code
_entity_poly.pdbx_strand_id
1 'polypeptide(L)'
;MITAYGAKDFQAELLLGYAMQVLHDIPLITREMVYTALKHAAAMTTFGALSQVLATLSLDELADQVGTIKLCPEFFSMEETSKLWSSLQTHYRPSAGYQASMVLLSRRTSAKTDLPATAPNIQQPTIERIESSHTGGIRAGDALILHGQRLQGTLTYLRINKRSGLLNPETVQDKQITLRLPPDLPAGIQSIQVVHLNHSHGSPEEIQSNFAAFVVQPTLRVQVNSVKPLKSNLCHAELLLTVNPFITANQPSLLLLQSTSSDFSSVQINIPSSDTPTDTLTISIQVAAKRYWVQLQVDGVRSEAVEVEVGG
;
A
#
# COMPACT_ATOMS: atom_id res chain seq x y z
N MET A 1 -3.52 34.21 -21.99
CA MET A 1 -3.48 35.13 -23.16
C MET A 1 -3.40 36.55 -22.64
N ILE A 2 -2.50 37.37 -23.19
CA ILE A 2 -2.36 38.79 -22.84
C ILE A 2 -2.79 39.60 -24.06
N THR A 3 -3.63 40.60 -23.81
CA THR A 3 -4.20 41.50 -24.83
C THR A 3 -3.87 42.93 -24.45
N ALA A 4 -3.51 43.75 -25.43
CA ALA A 4 -3.19 45.15 -25.21
C ALA A 4 -4.24 46.05 -25.84
N TYR A 5 -4.51 47.17 -25.16
CA TYR A 5 -5.40 48.23 -25.65
C TYR A 5 -4.61 49.52 -25.79
N GLY A 6 -4.76 50.18 -26.93
CA GLY A 6 -4.13 51.46 -27.24
C GLY A 6 -5.20 52.45 -27.68
N ALA A 7 -5.04 53.72 -27.29
CA ALA A 7 -5.93 54.80 -27.73
C ALA A 7 -5.44 55.45 -29.04
N LYS A 8 -4.18 55.25 -29.40
CA LYS A 8 -3.53 55.73 -30.63
C LYS A 8 -2.86 54.57 -31.37
N ASP A 9 -2.55 54.80 -32.65
CA ASP A 9 -1.84 53.84 -33.50
C ASP A 9 -0.54 53.36 -32.84
N PHE A 10 -0.24 52.07 -32.99
CA PHE A 10 0.96 51.37 -32.50
C PHE A 10 1.14 51.33 -30.97
N GLN A 11 0.25 51.96 -30.18
CA GLN A 11 0.35 51.90 -28.72
C GLN A 11 0.06 50.50 -28.18
N ALA A 12 -0.93 49.81 -28.75
CA ALA A 12 -1.28 48.46 -28.33
C ALA A 12 -0.12 47.49 -28.62
N GLU A 13 0.50 47.62 -29.79
CA GLU A 13 1.63 46.83 -30.25
C GLU A 13 2.88 47.09 -29.40
N LEU A 14 3.15 48.35 -29.06
CA LEU A 14 4.28 48.72 -28.20
C LEU A 14 4.09 48.22 -26.76
N LEU A 15 2.88 48.36 -26.21
CA LEU A 15 2.55 47.82 -24.88
C LEU A 15 2.64 46.29 -24.87
N LEU A 16 2.16 45.63 -25.91
CA LEU A 16 2.25 44.18 -26.04
C LEU A 16 3.71 43.74 -26.17
N GLY A 17 4.53 44.43 -26.97
CA GLY A 17 5.95 44.15 -27.10
C GLY A 17 6.70 44.28 -25.77
N TYR A 18 6.39 45.32 -24.99
CA TYR A 18 6.97 45.49 -23.65
C TYR A 18 6.53 44.38 -22.70
N ALA A 19 5.24 44.02 -22.69
CA ALA A 19 4.74 42.91 -21.88
C ALA A 19 5.40 41.58 -22.27
N MET A 20 5.60 41.35 -23.57
CA MET A 20 6.27 40.14 -24.07
C MET A 20 7.73 40.08 -23.64
N GLN A 21 8.44 41.22 -23.67
CA GLN A 21 9.81 41.32 -23.20
C GLN A 21 9.91 40.99 -21.69
N VAL A 22 9.06 41.59 -20.86
CA VAL A 22 9.06 41.33 -19.41
C VAL A 22 8.82 39.86 -19.09
N LEU A 23 7.90 39.20 -19.81
CA LEU A 23 7.59 37.78 -19.59
C LEU A 23 8.64 36.84 -20.19
N HIS A 24 9.42 37.32 -21.15
CA HIS A 24 10.59 36.61 -21.64
C HIS A 24 11.76 36.70 -20.65
N ASP A 25 11.96 37.87 -20.04
CA ASP A 25 13.02 38.12 -19.06
C ASP A 25 12.72 37.45 -17.71
N ILE A 26 11.44 37.23 -17.40
CA ILE A 26 10.97 36.59 -16.16
C ILE A 26 10.10 35.37 -16.50
N PRO A 27 10.69 34.28 -17.04
CA PRO A 27 9.93 33.09 -17.44
C PRO A 27 9.55 32.19 -16.26
N LEU A 28 10.11 32.45 -15.07
CA LEU A 28 9.87 31.72 -13.83
C LEU A 28 9.30 32.67 -12.78
N ILE A 29 8.02 32.51 -12.46
CA ILE A 29 7.37 33.23 -11.37
C ILE A 29 7.64 32.43 -10.09
N THR A 30 8.47 33.01 -9.22
CA THR A 30 8.84 32.43 -7.93
C THR A 30 7.79 32.70 -6.86
N ARG A 31 7.83 31.91 -5.77
CA ARG A 31 6.95 32.08 -4.60
C ARG A 31 6.94 33.51 -4.06
N GLU A 32 8.10 34.13 -3.92
CA GLU A 32 8.22 35.50 -3.39
C GLU A 32 7.53 36.53 -4.29
N MET A 33 7.57 36.30 -5.61
CA MET A 33 6.87 37.15 -6.58
C MET A 33 5.35 36.96 -6.51
N VAL A 34 4.87 35.72 -6.35
CA VAL A 34 3.44 35.43 -6.13
C VAL A 34 2.97 36.08 -4.84
N TYR A 35 3.71 35.90 -3.74
CA TYR A 35 3.39 36.50 -2.45
C TYR A 35 3.32 38.02 -2.53
N THR A 36 4.33 38.65 -3.14
CA THR A 36 4.38 40.10 -3.32
C THR A 36 3.21 40.59 -4.18
N ALA A 37 2.89 39.89 -5.27
CA ALA A 37 1.76 40.21 -6.14
C ALA A 37 0.42 40.08 -5.39
N LEU A 38 0.21 39.01 -4.63
CA LEU A 38 -1.00 38.80 -3.82
C LEU A 38 -1.14 39.85 -2.72
N LYS A 39 -0.03 40.23 -2.07
CA LYS A 39 0.01 41.30 -1.06
C LYS A 39 -0.35 42.66 -1.66
N HIS A 40 0.19 42.98 -2.83
CA HIS A 40 -0.19 44.19 -3.57
C HIS A 40 -1.65 44.16 -4.04
N ALA A 41 -2.13 43.01 -4.52
CA ALA A 41 -3.52 42.83 -4.90
C ALA A 41 -4.42 43.10 -3.69
N ALA A 42 -4.18 42.46 -2.54
CA ALA A 42 -4.94 42.67 -1.31
C ALA A 42 -4.92 44.13 -0.83
N ALA A 43 -3.83 44.86 -1.06
CA ALA A 43 -3.74 46.28 -0.72
C ALA A 43 -4.48 47.22 -1.69
N MET A 44 -4.67 46.80 -2.96
CA MET A 44 -5.27 47.62 -4.01
C MET A 44 -6.72 47.26 -4.35
N THR A 45 -7.14 46.02 -4.14
CA THR A 45 -8.54 45.60 -4.35
C THR A 45 -9.34 45.81 -3.08
N THR A 46 -10.02 46.96 -2.98
CA THR A 46 -10.92 47.27 -1.87
C THR A 46 -12.37 46.81 -2.11
N PHE A 47 -12.71 46.32 -3.31
CA PHE A 47 -14.07 45.89 -3.67
C PHE A 47 -14.06 44.63 -4.56
N GLY A 48 -15.05 43.75 -4.33
CA GLY A 48 -15.31 42.56 -5.15
C GLY A 48 -15.07 41.23 -4.45
N ALA A 49 -15.49 40.12 -5.08
CA ALA A 49 -15.38 38.77 -4.49
C ALA A 49 -13.92 38.36 -4.18
N LEU A 50 -12.95 38.86 -4.97
CA LEU A 50 -11.53 38.58 -4.76
C LEU A 50 -10.98 39.24 -3.48
N SER A 51 -11.44 40.44 -3.11
CA SER A 51 -10.96 41.11 -1.88
C SER A 51 -11.46 40.39 -0.64
N GLN A 52 -12.71 39.90 -0.65
CA GLN A 52 -13.28 39.12 0.44
C GLN A 52 -12.55 37.79 0.67
N VAL A 53 -12.13 37.12 -0.41
CA VAL A 53 -11.37 35.86 -0.35
C VAL A 53 -9.94 36.10 0.10
N LEU A 54 -9.28 37.17 -0.38
CA LEU A 54 -7.93 37.52 0.06
C LEU A 54 -7.89 37.97 1.53
N ALA A 55 -8.98 38.50 2.07
CA ALA A 55 -9.09 38.90 3.48
C ALA A 55 -9.29 37.71 4.44
N THR A 56 -9.84 36.58 3.96
CA THR A 56 -10.08 35.39 4.79
C THR A 56 -8.98 34.34 4.70
N LEU A 57 -8.16 34.38 3.65
CA LEU A 57 -7.06 33.44 3.43
C LEU A 57 -5.74 33.99 3.97
N SER A 58 -4.89 33.12 4.48
CA SER A 58 -3.51 33.52 4.76
C SER A 58 -2.72 33.57 3.44
N LEU A 59 -2.17 34.75 3.13
CA LEU A 59 -1.39 34.94 1.90
C LEU A 59 -0.15 34.04 1.85
N ASP A 60 0.42 33.73 3.02
CA ASP A 60 1.56 32.81 3.16
C ASP A 60 1.19 31.37 2.78
N GLU A 61 0.04 30.84 3.22
CA GLU A 61 -0.38 29.48 2.83
C GLU A 61 -0.73 29.39 1.34
N LEU A 62 -1.32 30.45 0.76
CA LEU A 62 -1.65 30.46 -0.66
C LEU A 62 -0.38 30.51 -1.53
N ALA A 63 0.60 31.32 -1.14
CA ALA A 63 1.91 31.35 -1.80
C ALA A 63 2.70 30.04 -1.60
N ASP A 64 2.50 29.32 -0.49
CA ASP A 64 3.08 27.99 -0.25
C ASP A 64 2.47 26.89 -1.11
N GLN A 65 1.16 26.96 -1.37
CA GLN A 65 0.46 25.98 -2.20
C GLN A 65 0.74 26.17 -3.69
N VAL A 66 0.97 27.41 -4.11
CA VAL A 66 1.31 27.75 -5.50
C VAL A 66 2.83 27.60 -5.68
N GLY A 67 3.25 26.44 -6.20
CA GLY A 67 4.64 26.20 -6.58
C GLY A 67 5.13 27.14 -7.71
N THR A 68 6.39 26.99 -8.12
CA THR A 68 6.97 27.79 -9.22
C THR A 68 6.15 27.66 -10.49
N ILE A 69 5.69 28.80 -11.03
CA ILE A 69 4.95 28.86 -12.30
C ILE A 69 5.94 29.16 -13.41
N LYS A 70 6.02 28.27 -14.39
CA LYS A 70 6.79 28.47 -15.61
C LYS A 70 5.87 29.01 -16.70
N LEU A 71 6.27 30.13 -17.32
CA LEU A 71 5.60 30.71 -18.47
C LEU A 71 6.38 30.38 -19.74
N CYS A 72 5.71 29.81 -20.74
CA CYS A 72 6.26 29.58 -22.06
C CYS A 72 5.41 30.31 -23.10
N PRO A 73 6.01 31.04 -24.07
CA PRO A 73 5.25 31.56 -25.20
C PRO A 73 4.54 30.44 -25.96
N GLU A 74 3.28 30.65 -26.30
CA GLU A 74 2.45 29.73 -27.07
C GLU A 74 1.93 30.45 -28.31
N PHE A 75 2.23 29.92 -29.49
CA PHE A 75 1.85 30.51 -30.76
C PHE A 75 0.57 29.85 -31.26
N PHE A 76 -0.52 30.60 -31.30
CA PHE A 76 -1.77 30.15 -31.89
C PHE A 76 -1.75 30.34 -33.41
N SER A 77 -2.41 29.42 -34.12
CA SER A 77 -2.73 29.61 -35.53
C SER A 77 -3.79 30.71 -35.71
N MET A 78 -3.90 31.23 -36.94
CA MET A 78 -4.90 32.23 -37.30
C MET A 78 -6.34 31.71 -37.08
N GLU A 79 -6.57 30.42 -37.34
CA GLU A 79 -7.89 29.79 -37.15
C GLU A 79 -8.27 29.70 -35.66
N GLU A 80 -7.35 29.25 -34.80
CA GLU A 80 -7.55 29.16 -33.35
C GLU A 80 -7.81 30.53 -32.75
N THR A 81 -7.04 31.52 -33.16
CA THR A 81 -7.20 32.91 -32.71
C THR A 81 -8.55 33.47 -33.15
N SER A 82 -8.98 33.23 -34.39
CA SER A 82 -10.29 33.63 -34.89
C SER A 82 -11.43 33.00 -34.08
N LYS A 83 -11.35 31.70 -33.78
CA LYS A 83 -12.34 30.98 -32.97
C LYS A 83 -12.44 31.55 -31.55
N LEU A 84 -11.31 31.83 -30.92
CA LEU A 84 -11.26 32.42 -29.58
C LEU A 84 -11.95 33.79 -29.53
N TRP A 85 -11.64 34.68 -30.47
CA TRP A 85 -12.25 36.02 -30.52
C TRP A 85 -13.74 35.98 -30.90
N SER A 86 -14.15 35.06 -31.79
CA SER A 86 -15.57 34.82 -32.08
C SER A 86 -16.34 34.36 -30.85
N SER A 87 -15.76 33.49 -30.00
CA SER A 87 -16.38 33.06 -28.75
C SER A 87 -16.54 34.21 -27.74
N LEU A 88 -15.62 35.17 -27.74
CA LEU A 88 -15.67 36.34 -26.87
C LEU A 88 -16.57 37.47 -27.41
N GLN A 89 -17.24 37.26 -28.56
CA GLN A 89 -18.08 38.23 -29.25
C GLN A 89 -17.41 39.61 -29.46
N THR A 90 -16.09 39.61 -29.66
CA THR A 90 -15.30 40.84 -29.78
C THR A 90 -14.43 40.80 -31.02
N HIS A 91 -14.10 41.98 -31.55
CA HIS A 91 -13.20 42.10 -32.68
C HIS A 91 -11.77 41.68 -32.31
N TYR A 92 -11.05 41.09 -33.26
CA TYR A 92 -9.65 40.71 -33.10
C TYR A 92 -8.80 41.87 -32.53
N ARG A 93 -7.88 41.53 -31.63
CA ARG A 93 -6.92 42.46 -31.02
C ARG A 93 -5.51 41.85 -30.99
N PRO A 94 -4.45 42.67 -31.04
CA PRO A 94 -3.09 42.22 -30.79
C PRO A 94 -3.02 41.46 -29.47
N SER A 95 -2.56 40.21 -29.55
CA SER A 95 -2.53 39.29 -28.41
C SER A 95 -1.36 38.33 -28.48
N ALA A 96 -0.87 37.92 -27.32
CA ALA A 96 0.18 36.92 -27.18
C ALA A 96 -0.30 35.76 -26.29
N GLY A 97 -0.06 34.54 -26.77
CA GLY A 97 -0.33 33.31 -26.04
C GLY A 97 0.82 32.96 -25.10
N TYR A 98 0.48 32.51 -23.89
CA TYR A 98 1.43 32.00 -22.93
C TYR A 98 0.82 30.79 -22.23
N GLN A 99 1.54 29.69 -22.27
CA GLN A 99 1.22 28.50 -21.50
C GLN A 99 1.85 28.65 -20.11
N ALA A 100 1.00 28.69 -19.08
CA ALA A 100 1.43 28.65 -17.69
C ALA A 100 1.39 27.21 -17.19
N SER A 101 2.55 26.68 -16.82
CA SER A 101 2.67 25.36 -16.20
C SER A 101 3.09 25.53 -14.74
N MET A 102 2.42 24.83 -13.83
CA MET A 102 2.78 24.81 -12.42
C MET A 102 2.88 23.38 -11.91
N VAL A 103 3.77 23.15 -10.96
CA VAL A 103 3.76 21.95 -10.14
C VAL A 103 3.06 22.29 -8.84
N LEU A 104 1.86 21.75 -8.65
CA LEU A 104 1.16 21.82 -7.37
C LEU A 104 1.86 20.87 -6.40
N LEU A 105 2.72 21.43 -5.57
CA LEU A 105 3.22 20.75 -4.39
C LEU A 105 2.11 20.85 -3.35
N SER A 106 1.13 19.94 -3.43
CA SER A 106 0.27 19.70 -2.28
C SER A 106 1.18 19.23 -1.16
N ARG A 107 1.54 20.15 -0.26
CA ARG A 107 1.91 19.75 1.09
C ARG A 107 0.66 19.00 1.55
N ARG A 108 0.72 17.66 1.50
CA ARG A 108 0.18 16.90 2.61
C ARG A 108 1.00 17.39 3.79
N THR A 109 0.65 18.56 4.31
CA THR A 109 0.61 18.71 5.74
C THR A 109 -0.05 17.40 6.12
N SER A 110 0.66 16.58 6.88
CA SER A 110 -0.09 15.85 7.86
C SER A 110 -0.77 16.97 8.67
N ALA A 111 -1.92 17.46 8.17
CA ALA A 111 -3.13 17.27 8.89
C ALA A 111 -2.97 15.86 9.40
N LYS A 112 -2.39 15.76 10.60
CA LYS A 112 -3.00 15.00 11.67
C LYS A 112 -4.46 15.07 11.30
N THR A 113 -4.90 13.99 10.68
CA THR A 113 -6.27 13.89 10.26
C THR A 113 -6.94 13.97 11.62
N ASP A 114 -7.35 15.17 12.02
CA ASP A 114 -8.51 15.34 12.82
C ASP A 114 -9.60 14.88 11.86
N LEU A 115 -9.64 13.55 11.68
CA LEU A 115 -10.88 12.81 11.65
C LEU A 115 -11.72 13.53 12.70
N PRO A 116 -13.03 13.74 12.49
CA PRO A 116 -13.86 13.89 13.67
C PRO A 116 -13.45 12.72 14.55
N ALA A 117 -12.75 13.03 15.65
CA ALA A 117 -12.46 12.06 16.65
C ALA A 117 -13.86 11.78 17.17
N THR A 118 -14.54 10.83 16.53
CA THR A 118 -15.06 9.73 17.30
C THR A 118 -13.88 9.36 18.17
N ALA A 119 -13.83 9.95 19.37
CA ALA A 119 -12.90 9.57 20.41
C ALA A 119 -12.84 8.06 20.31
N PRO A 120 -11.66 7.44 20.09
CA PRO A 120 -11.57 6.00 19.86
C PRO A 120 -12.45 5.40 20.92
N ASN A 121 -13.56 4.77 20.51
CA ASN A 121 -14.66 4.50 21.43
C ASN A 121 -14.00 3.81 22.62
N ILE A 122 -13.93 4.47 23.78
CA ILE A 122 -12.99 4.16 24.88
C ILE A 122 -13.46 2.89 25.60
N GLN A 123 -14.14 2.01 24.88
CA GLN A 123 -14.80 0.80 25.29
C GLN A 123 -14.54 -0.34 24.29
N GLN A 124 -13.87 -0.10 23.16
CA GLN A 124 -13.56 -1.18 22.21
C GLN A 124 -12.31 -1.97 22.63
N PRO A 125 -12.32 -3.31 22.49
CA PRO A 125 -11.15 -4.15 22.69
C PRO A 125 -10.04 -3.75 21.71
N THR A 126 -8.79 -3.75 22.15
CA THR A 126 -7.64 -3.47 21.28
C THR A 126 -6.58 -4.55 21.45
N ILE A 127 -6.15 -5.16 20.34
CA ILE A 127 -5.05 -6.10 20.29
C ILE A 127 -3.77 -5.31 19.99
N GLU A 128 -2.80 -5.39 20.89
CA GLU A 128 -1.50 -4.71 20.76
C GLU A 128 -0.43 -5.66 20.23
N ARG A 129 -0.50 -6.95 20.58
CA ARG A 129 0.56 -7.91 20.32
C ARG A 129 0.05 -9.34 20.25
N ILE A 130 0.68 -10.15 19.41
CA ILE A 130 0.40 -11.58 19.27
C ILE A 130 1.69 -12.34 19.53
N GLU A 131 1.62 -13.38 20.34
CA GLU A 131 2.70 -14.30 20.62
C GLU A 131 2.30 -15.75 20.39
N SER A 132 3.28 -16.56 20.03
CA SER A 132 3.18 -18.00 20.12
C SER A 132 3.35 -18.45 21.57
N SER A 133 2.58 -19.46 21.99
CA SER A 133 2.77 -20.11 23.30
C SER A 133 4.06 -20.92 23.42
N HIS A 134 4.72 -21.22 22.29
CA HIS A 134 5.97 -21.97 22.23
C HIS A 134 7.06 -21.18 21.51
N THR A 135 8.31 -21.53 21.77
CA THR A 135 9.47 -20.94 21.08
C THR A 135 9.52 -21.41 19.63
N GLY A 136 9.27 -20.50 18.68
CA GLY A 136 9.28 -20.81 17.25
C GLY A 136 8.29 -19.97 16.46
N GLY A 137 8.11 -20.32 15.19
CA GLY A 137 7.03 -19.76 14.36
C GLY A 137 5.68 -20.37 14.73
N ILE A 138 4.60 -19.62 14.50
CA ILE A 138 3.23 -20.05 14.80
C ILE A 138 2.80 -21.07 13.74
N ARG A 139 2.26 -22.23 14.14
CA ARG A 139 1.73 -23.25 13.22
C ARG A 139 0.23 -23.42 13.42
N ALA A 140 -0.43 -24.02 12.44
CA ALA A 140 -1.83 -24.40 12.57
C ALA A 140 -2.01 -25.40 13.73
N GLY A 141 -3.02 -25.22 14.57
CA GLY A 141 -3.24 -26.04 15.78
C GLY A 141 -2.54 -25.54 17.05
N ASP A 142 -1.62 -24.59 16.95
CA ASP A 142 -0.89 -24.07 18.11
C ASP A 142 -1.73 -23.14 18.98
N ALA A 143 -1.35 -23.01 20.25
CA ALA A 143 -1.91 -21.99 21.12
C ALA A 143 -1.24 -20.63 20.88
N LEU A 144 -2.05 -19.60 20.70
CA LEU A 144 -1.66 -18.20 20.59
C LEU A 144 -2.05 -17.42 21.84
N ILE A 145 -1.21 -16.44 22.17
CA ILE A 145 -1.43 -15.49 23.25
C ILE A 145 -1.60 -14.09 22.63
N LEU A 146 -2.76 -13.49 22.82
CA LEU A 146 -3.06 -12.12 22.41
C LEU A 146 -2.90 -11.21 23.62
N HIS A 147 -2.13 -10.15 23.48
CA HIS A 147 -2.01 -9.10 24.48
C HIS A 147 -2.66 -7.81 24.00
N GLY A 148 -3.28 -7.09 24.91
CA GLY A 148 -3.93 -5.84 24.58
C GLY A 148 -4.68 -5.24 25.75
N GLN A 149 -5.76 -4.53 25.45
CA GLN A 149 -6.58 -3.84 26.43
C GLN A 149 -8.05 -4.15 26.19
N ARG A 150 -8.81 -4.28 27.29
CA ARG A 150 -10.26 -4.52 27.27
C ARG A 150 -10.64 -5.73 26.44
N LEU A 151 -9.82 -6.77 26.46
CA LEU A 151 -10.04 -7.98 25.68
C LEU A 151 -11.19 -8.82 26.25
N GLN A 152 -11.53 -8.66 27.53
CA GLN A 152 -12.61 -9.37 28.20
C GLN A 152 -13.93 -8.59 28.14
N GLY A 153 -14.93 -9.16 27.46
CA GLY A 153 -16.32 -8.72 27.46
C GLY A 153 -17.27 -9.79 28.02
N THR A 154 -18.58 -9.53 27.99
CA THR A 154 -19.63 -10.47 28.46
C THR A 154 -19.56 -11.82 27.75
N LEU A 155 -19.52 -11.80 26.42
CA LEU A 155 -19.24 -12.95 25.57
C LEU A 155 -18.11 -12.57 24.64
N THR A 156 -16.97 -13.24 24.77
CA THR A 156 -15.76 -12.91 24.01
C THR A 156 -15.45 -14.03 23.02
N TYR A 157 -15.38 -13.67 21.75
CA TYR A 157 -15.04 -14.56 20.64
C TYR A 157 -13.90 -13.98 19.83
N LEU A 158 -13.35 -14.81 18.96
CA LEU A 158 -12.27 -14.43 18.06
C LEU A 158 -12.67 -14.75 16.61
N ARG A 159 -12.28 -13.89 15.67
CA ARG A 159 -12.52 -14.10 14.25
C ARG A 159 -11.20 -14.06 13.50
N ILE A 160 -10.97 -15.04 12.62
CA ILE A 160 -9.77 -15.10 11.77
C ILE A 160 -10.16 -14.86 10.31
N ASN A 161 -9.46 -13.96 9.59
CA ASN A 161 -9.63 -13.64 8.15
C ASN A 161 -11.04 -13.30 7.68
N LYS A 162 -11.88 -12.73 8.55
CA LYS A 162 -13.32 -12.55 8.27
C LYS A 162 -14.05 -13.86 7.89
N ARG A 163 -13.47 -15.02 8.22
CA ARG A 163 -14.06 -16.34 7.98
C ARG A 163 -15.38 -16.45 8.75
N SER A 164 -16.34 -17.16 8.16
CA SER A 164 -17.63 -17.50 8.78
C SER A 164 -17.41 -18.49 9.93
N GLY A 165 -16.95 -17.99 11.07
CA GLY A 165 -16.67 -18.80 12.26
C GLY A 165 -16.11 -17.95 13.39
N LEU A 166 -16.79 -17.96 14.53
CA LEU A 166 -16.29 -17.40 15.78
C LEU A 166 -15.58 -18.52 16.54
N LEU A 167 -14.35 -18.25 16.96
CA LEU A 167 -13.53 -19.15 17.76
C LEU A 167 -13.73 -18.83 19.24
N ASN A 168 -13.86 -19.89 20.04
CA ASN A 168 -13.88 -19.78 21.48
C ASN A 168 -12.45 -19.67 22.00
N PRO A 169 -12.12 -18.65 22.80
CA PRO A 169 -10.85 -18.59 23.51
C PRO A 169 -10.77 -19.70 24.58
N GLU A 170 -9.57 -20.19 24.84
CA GLU A 170 -9.30 -21.13 25.94
C GLU A 170 -9.31 -20.39 27.29
N THR A 171 -8.69 -19.20 27.33
CA THR A 171 -8.71 -18.32 28.51
C THR A 171 -8.92 -16.87 28.07
N VAL A 172 -9.66 -16.11 28.88
CA VAL A 172 -9.97 -14.70 28.63
C VAL A 172 -9.67 -13.90 29.89
N GLN A 173 -8.84 -12.88 29.74
CA GLN A 173 -8.53 -11.87 30.74
C GLN A 173 -8.56 -10.50 30.07
N ASP A 174 -8.72 -9.44 30.87
CA ASP A 174 -8.82 -8.07 30.35
C ASP A 174 -7.65 -7.65 29.46
N LYS A 175 -6.44 -8.13 29.74
CA LYS A 175 -5.22 -7.78 28.98
C LYS A 175 -4.63 -8.93 28.17
N GLN A 176 -5.22 -10.12 28.28
CA GLN A 176 -4.66 -11.32 27.67
C GLN A 176 -5.75 -12.31 27.28
N ILE A 177 -5.67 -12.84 26.06
CA ILE A 177 -6.51 -13.97 25.61
C ILE A 177 -5.59 -15.08 25.14
N THR A 178 -5.88 -16.32 25.53
CA THR A 178 -5.25 -17.51 24.93
C THR A 178 -6.28 -18.23 24.07
N LEU A 179 -5.90 -18.59 22.85
CA LEU A 179 -6.72 -19.39 21.95
C LEU A 179 -5.91 -20.50 21.29
N ARG A 180 -6.58 -21.54 20.83
CA ARG A 180 -5.98 -22.55 19.95
C ARG A 180 -6.38 -22.27 18.51
N LEU A 181 -5.40 -22.22 17.61
CA LEU A 181 -5.65 -22.05 16.19
C LEU A 181 -6.32 -23.31 15.62
N PRO A 182 -7.26 -23.15 14.67
CA PRO A 182 -7.78 -24.29 13.92
C PRO A 182 -6.66 -25.02 13.16
N PRO A 183 -6.64 -26.37 13.13
CA PRO A 183 -5.62 -27.14 12.42
C PRO A 183 -5.75 -27.03 10.89
N ASP A 184 -6.91 -26.61 10.38
CA ASP A 184 -7.19 -26.37 8.96
C ASP A 184 -6.89 -24.94 8.52
N LEU A 185 -6.31 -24.11 9.40
CA LEU A 185 -5.96 -22.74 9.07
C LEU A 185 -4.83 -22.74 8.03
N PRO A 186 -4.97 -22.09 6.87
CA PRO A 186 -3.92 -22.11 5.83
C PRO A 186 -2.59 -21.51 6.31
N ALA A 187 -1.50 -21.93 5.68
CA ALA A 187 -0.22 -21.25 5.84
C ALA A 187 -0.27 -19.87 5.16
N GLY A 188 0.48 -18.91 5.68
CA GLY A 188 0.50 -17.54 5.16
C GLY A 188 0.23 -16.47 6.21
N ILE A 189 0.02 -15.24 5.75
CA ILE A 189 -0.34 -14.11 6.60
C ILE A 189 -1.82 -14.21 6.96
N GLN A 190 -2.12 -14.27 8.25
CA GLN A 190 -3.47 -14.35 8.79
C GLN A 190 -3.79 -13.12 9.64
N SER A 191 -5.08 -12.80 9.75
CA SER A 191 -5.57 -11.68 10.56
C SER A 191 -6.53 -12.20 11.63
N ILE A 192 -6.41 -11.68 12.86
CA ILE A 192 -7.29 -11.99 13.98
C ILE A 192 -7.96 -10.73 14.51
N GLN A 193 -9.18 -10.89 15.01
CA GLN A 193 -10.00 -9.84 15.60
C GLN A 193 -10.74 -10.39 16.82
N VAL A 194 -10.80 -9.63 17.90
CA VAL A 194 -11.63 -9.93 19.07
C VAL A 194 -13.03 -9.36 18.84
N VAL A 195 -14.04 -10.16 19.18
CA VAL A 195 -15.44 -9.87 18.97
C VAL A 195 -16.18 -10.06 20.29
N HIS A 196 -16.75 -8.98 20.84
CA HIS A 196 -17.66 -9.06 21.97
C HIS A 196 -19.10 -9.09 21.47
N LEU A 197 -19.88 -10.05 21.95
CA LEU A 197 -21.32 -10.12 21.68
C LEU A 197 -22.10 -9.70 22.91
N ASN A 198 -22.83 -8.60 22.80
CA ASN A 198 -23.75 -8.13 23.82
C ASN A 198 -25.19 -8.39 23.37
N HIS A 199 -26.04 -8.83 24.30
CA HIS A 199 -27.47 -8.91 24.09
C HIS A 199 -28.11 -7.65 24.66
N SER A 200 -28.18 -6.59 23.84
CA SER A 200 -28.78 -5.32 24.20
C SER A 200 -30.09 -5.15 23.41
N HIS A 201 -31.23 -5.03 24.10
CA HIS A 201 -32.53 -4.65 23.50
C HIS A 201 -32.95 -5.43 22.24
N GLY A 202 -32.77 -6.76 22.22
CA GLY A 202 -33.36 -7.63 21.19
C GLY A 202 -32.59 -7.72 19.87
N SER A 203 -31.47 -7.00 19.70
CA SER A 203 -30.51 -7.23 18.61
C SER A 203 -29.11 -7.50 19.16
N PRO A 204 -28.38 -8.51 18.67
CA PRO A 204 -27.00 -8.75 19.09
C PRO A 204 -26.14 -7.57 18.62
N GLU A 205 -25.55 -6.85 19.58
CA GLU A 205 -24.58 -5.80 19.31
C GLU A 205 -23.18 -6.42 19.29
N GLU A 206 -22.48 -6.23 18.18
CA GLU A 206 -21.14 -6.76 17.97
C GLU A 206 -20.10 -5.63 18.13
N ILE A 207 -19.29 -5.70 19.18
CA ILE A 207 -18.17 -4.78 19.41
C ILE A 207 -16.89 -5.49 18.97
N GLN A 208 -16.16 -4.90 18.03
CA GLN A 208 -14.99 -5.51 17.42
C GLN A 208 -13.70 -4.76 17.75
N SER A 209 -12.57 -5.47 17.81
CA SER A 209 -11.24 -4.87 17.91
C SER A 209 -10.66 -4.46 16.56
N ASN A 210 -9.47 -3.85 16.59
CA ASN A 210 -8.59 -3.78 15.42
C ASN A 210 -8.25 -5.17 14.87
N PHE A 211 -7.87 -5.23 13.59
CA PHE A 211 -7.25 -6.41 12.99
C PHE A 211 -5.78 -6.46 13.39
N ALA A 212 -5.36 -7.58 13.97
CA ALA A 212 -3.95 -7.86 14.23
C ALA A 212 -3.47 -8.99 13.30
N ALA A 213 -2.32 -8.79 12.66
CA ALA A 213 -1.77 -9.76 11.72
C ALA A 213 -0.77 -10.70 12.41
N PHE A 214 -0.76 -11.96 12.00
CA PHE A 214 0.22 -12.97 12.41
C PHE A 214 0.52 -13.89 11.24
N VAL A 215 1.61 -14.65 11.35
CA VAL A 215 2.10 -15.51 10.26
C VAL A 215 1.98 -16.96 10.67
N VAL A 216 1.26 -17.77 9.88
CA VAL A 216 1.18 -19.23 10.06
C VAL A 216 2.23 -19.90 9.19
N GLN A 217 3.18 -20.56 9.84
CA GLN A 217 4.29 -21.25 9.21
C GLN A 217 3.86 -22.66 8.75
N PRO A 218 4.17 -23.05 7.50
CA PRO A 218 3.95 -24.42 7.04
C PRO A 218 4.98 -25.37 7.66
N THR A 219 4.53 -26.58 7.95
CA THR A 219 5.41 -27.71 8.30
C THR A 219 5.60 -28.59 7.07
N LEU A 220 6.85 -28.99 6.83
CA LEU A 220 7.26 -29.77 5.67
C LEU A 220 7.84 -31.10 6.14
N ARG A 221 7.42 -32.20 5.51
CA ARG A 221 8.11 -33.49 5.55
C ARG A 221 8.51 -33.85 4.13
N VAL A 222 9.72 -34.35 3.95
CA VAL A 222 10.26 -34.72 2.65
C VAL A 222 10.64 -36.18 2.66
N GLN A 223 10.19 -36.93 1.67
CA GLN A 223 10.57 -38.31 1.43
C GLN A 223 11.12 -38.43 0.01
N VAL A 224 12.25 -39.13 -0.13
CA VAL A 224 12.83 -39.43 -1.44
C VAL A 224 12.25 -40.75 -1.91
N ASN A 225 11.37 -40.72 -2.92
CA ASN A 225 10.70 -41.91 -3.43
C ASN A 225 11.57 -42.73 -4.36
N SER A 226 12.35 -42.05 -5.21
CA SER A 226 13.19 -42.68 -6.22
C SER A 226 14.38 -41.79 -6.54
N VAL A 227 15.53 -42.41 -6.78
CA VAL A 227 16.72 -41.73 -7.29
C VAL A 227 17.27 -42.54 -8.45
N LYS A 228 17.40 -41.90 -9.62
CA LYS A 228 18.01 -42.48 -10.80
C LYS A 228 19.31 -41.74 -11.11
N PRO A 229 20.47 -42.41 -11.17
CA PRO A 229 21.72 -41.75 -11.50
C PRO A 229 21.73 -41.28 -12.96
N LEU A 230 22.27 -40.08 -13.20
CA LEU A 230 22.57 -39.51 -14.52
C LEU A 230 24.09 -39.40 -14.72
N LYS A 231 24.51 -39.00 -15.93
CA LYS A 231 25.93 -38.71 -16.22
C LYS A 231 26.42 -37.52 -15.38
N SER A 232 27.74 -37.48 -15.10
CA SER A 232 28.41 -36.34 -14.44
C SER A 232 27.95 -36.04 -13.00
N ASN A 233 27.76 -37.08 -12.17
CA ASN A 233 27.38 -36.99 -10.75
C ASN A 233 26.01 -36.33 -10.47
N LEU A 234 25.19 -36.19 -11.51
CA LEU A 234 23.80 -35.76 -11.40
C LEU A 234 22.92 -36.96 -11.11
N CYS A 235 21.80 -36.73 -10.46
CA CYS A 235 20.75 -37.71 -10.25
C CYS A 235 19.39 -37.05 -10.47
N HIS A 236 18.45 -37.85 -10.95
CA HIS A 236 17.05 -37.50 -11.04
C HIS A 236 16.36 -38.09 -9.83
N ALA A 237 15.82 -37.24 -8.97
CA ALA A 237 15.15 -37.65 -7.75
C ALA A 237 13.68 -37.24 -7.78
N GLU A 238 12.81 -38.16 -7.35
CA GLU A 238 11.40 -37.88 -7.09
C GLU A 238 11.22 -37.66 -5.59
N LEU A 239 10.82 -36.45 -5.22
CA LEU A 239 10.54 -36.06 -3.84
C LEU A 239 9.03 -36.06 -3.61
N LEU A 240 8.59 -36.78 -2.58
CA LEU A 240 7.25 -36.65 -2.02
C LEU A 240 7.31 -35.66 -0.85
N LEU A 241 6.65 -34.52 -1.01
CA LEU A 241 6.50 -33.52 0.03
C LEU A 241 5.14 -33.69 0.70
N THR A 242 5.11 -33.78 2.03
CA THR A 242 3.89 -33.68 2.82
C THR A 242 3.90 -32.35 3.57
N VAL A 243 2.85 -31.55 3.38
CA VAL A 243 2.73 -30.17 3.87
C VAL A 243 1.54 -30.07 4.80
N ASN A 244 1.72 -29.42 5.95
CA ASN A 244 0.64 -29.13 6.89
C ASN A 244 0.78 -27.69 7.41
N PRO A 245 -0.27 -26.84 7.33
CA PRO A 245 -1.60 -27.10 6.74
C PRO A 245 -1.55 -27.33 5.23
N PHE A 246 -2.63 -27.88 4.67
CA PHE A 246 -2.75 -28.08 3.22
C PHE A 246 -2.63 -26.75 2.48
N ILE A 247 -2.05 -26.80 1.28
CA ILE A 247 -1.93 -25.65 0.38
C ILE A 247 -3.30 -25.45 -0.27
N THR A 248 -3.88 -24.26 -0.14
CA THR A 248 -5.18 -23.94 -0.73
C THR A 248 -5.06 -23.60 -2.21
N ALA A 249 -6.19 -23.53 -2.90
CA ALA A 249 -6.24 -23.09 -4.29
C ALA A 249 -5.57 -21.72 -4.45
N ASN A 250 -4.81 -21.53 -5.53
CA ASN A 250 -4.11 -20.28 -5.87
C ASN A 250 -3.06 -19.76 -4.86
N GLN A 251 -2.59 -20.58 -3.92
CA GLN A 251 -1.47 -20.17 -3.08
C GLN A 251 -0.13 -20.35 -3.83
N PRO A 252 0.66 -19.27 -4.01
CA PRO A 252 1.97 -19.39 -4.62
C PRO A 252 2.90 -20.17 -3.69
N SER A 253 3.54 -21.21 -4.22
CA SER A 253 4.49 -22.02 -3.47
C SER A 253 5.82 -22.18 -4.20
N LEU A 254 6.90 -22.17 -3.43
CA LEU A 254 8.27 -22.25 -3.92
C LEU A 254 9.04 -23.26 -3.08
N LEU A 255 9.65 -24.25 -3.73
CA LEU A 255 10.59 -25.16 -3.08
C LEU A 255 12.00 -24.59 -3.24
N LEU A 256 12.72 -24.48 -2.12
CA LEU A 256 14.13 -24.10 -2.08
C LEU A 256 14.96 -25.29 -1.61
N LEU A 257 16.00 -25.62 -2.35
CA LEU A 257 17.02 -26.60 -1.97
C LEU A 257 18.36 -25.88 -1.89
N GLN A 258 19.07 -26.05 -0.79
CA GLN A 258 20.40 -25.48 -0.58
C GLN A 258 21.38 -26.59 -0.20
N SER A 259 22.48 -26.74 -0.92
CA SER A 259 23.48 -27.75 -0.59
C SER A 259 24.13 -27.45 0.75
N THR A 260 24.31 -28.49 1.57
CA THR A 260 25.05 -28.41 2.86
C THR A 260 26.57 -28.31 2.66
N SER A 261 27.07 -28.60 1.45
CA SER A 261 28.51 -28.56 1.12
C SER A 261 29.03 -27.16 0.84
N SER A 262 30.35 -26.98 0.93
CA SER A 262 31.09 -25.74 0.63
C SER A 262 30.85 -25.13 -0.75
N ASP A 263 30.33 -25.89 -1.70
CA ASP A 263 30.10 -25.44 -3.08
C ASP A 263 28.79 -24.62 -3.26
N PHE A 264 28.04 -24.36 -2.17
CA PHE A 264 26.81 -23.54 -2.12
C PHE A 264 25.98 -23.54 -3.41
N SER A 265 25.43 -24.68 -3.80
CA SER A 265 24.44 -24.75 -4.87
C SER A 265 23.04 -24.55 -4.28
N SER A 266 22.26 -23.65 -4.89
CA SER A 266 20.85 -23.45 -4.55
C SER A 266 19.96 -23.69 -5.76
N VAL A 267 18.91 -24.48 -5.58
CA VAL A 267 17.90 -24.75 -6.60
C VAL A 267 16.57 -24.21 -6.09
N GLN A 268 15.86 -23.49 -6.96
CA GLN A 268 14.54 -22.94 -6.68
C GLN A 268 13.56 -23.50 -7.70
N ILE A 269 12.45 -24.04 -7.22
CA ILE A 269 11.41 -24.65 -8.05
C ILE A 269 10.09 -24.02 -7.70
N ASN A 270 9.50 -23.31 -8.67
CA ASN A 270 8.15 -22.81 -8.54
C ASN A 270 7.19 -24.01 -8.60
N ILE A 271 6.39 -24.17 -7.56
CA ILE A 271 5.34 -25.17 -7.53
C ILE A 271 4.10 -24.52 -8.15
N PRO A 272 3.52 -25.09 -9.22
CA PRO A 272 2.33 -24.54 -9.83
C PRO A 272 1.18 -24.56 -8.82
N SER A 273 0.41 -23.48 -8.78
CA SER A 273 -0.81 -23.42 -7.97
C SER A 273 -1.79 -24.49 -8.45
N SER A 274 -2.27 -25.30 -7.51
CA SER A 274 -3.36 -26.26 -7.76
C SER A 274 -4.71 -25.56 -7.64
N ASP A 275 -5.70 -26.04 -8.40
CA ASP A 275 -7.10 -25.61 -8.26
C ASP A 275 -7.80 -26.27 -7.07
N THR A 276 -7.23 -27.38 -6.56
CA THR A 276 -7.76 -28.12 -5.41
C THR A 276 -6.81 -28.06 -4.23
N PRO A 277 -7.34 -27.98 -2.99
CA PRO A 277 -6.53 -28.09 -1.78
C PRO A 277 -5.73 -29.38 -1.77
N THR A 278 -4.45 -29.30 -1.42
CA THR A 278 -3.53 -30.44 -1.45
C THR A 278 -2.54 -30.38 -0.29
N ASP A 279 -2.34 -31.52 0.36
CA ASP A 279 -1.36 -31.72 1.44
C ASP A 279 -0.11 -32.48 0.98
N THR A 280 -0.10 -32.99 -0.27
CA THR A 280 0.96 -33.83 -0.81
C THR A 280 1.39 -33.37 -2.21
N LEU A 281 2.68 -33.13 -2.40
CA LEU A 281 3.24 -32.70 -3.68
C LEU A 281 4.35 -33.67 -4.11
N THR A 282 4.26 -34.16 -5.34
CA THR A 282 5.36 -34.94 -5.94
C THR A 282 6.15 -34.06 -6.89
N ILE A 283 7.44 -33.91 -6.64
CA ILE A 283 8.33 -33.03 -7.40
C ILE A 283 9.52 -33.83 -7.90
N SER A 284 9.71 -33.81 -9.21
CA SER A 284 10.89 -34.40 -9.87
C SER A 284 11.98 -33.34 -10.02
N ILE A 285 13.17 -33.63 -9.51
CA ILE A 285 14.32 -32.72 -9.52
C ILE A 285 15.53 -33.37 -10.17
N GLN A 286 16.41 -32.57 -10.78
CA GLN A 286 17.71 -33.01 -11.27
C GLN A 286 18.80 -32.23 -10.55
N VAL A 287 19.51 -32.90 -9.63
CA VAL A 287 20.51 -32.28 -8.76
C VAL A 287 21.74 -33.19 -8.60
N ALA A 288 22.86 -32.65 -8.12
CA ALA A 288 24.03 -33.47 -7.80
C ALA A 288 23.73 -34.38 -6.59
N ALA A 289 24.30 -35.59 -6.57
CA ALA A 289 24.11 -36.53 -5.47
C ALA A 289 24.83 -36.05 -4.19
N LYS A 290 24.10 -35.38 -3.28
CA LYS A 290 24.61 -34.69 -2.07
C LYS A 290 23.47 -34.48 -1.05
N ARG A 291 23.79 -33.92 0.12
CA ARG A 291 22.82 -33.48 1.14
C ARG A 291 22.36 -32.05 0.94
N TYR A 292 21.05 -31.83 1.04
CA TYR A 292 20.39 -30.54 0.84
C TYR A 292 19.52 -30.16 2.05
N TRP A 293 19.54 -28.89 2.41
CA TRP A 293 18.48 -28.26 3.20
C TRP A 293 17.32 -27.93 2.27
N VAL A 294 16.15 -28.50 2.56
CA VAL A 294 14.93 -28.29 1.79
C VAL A 294 13.97 -27.43 2.61
N GLN A 295 13.49 -26.35 2.00
CA GLN A 295 12.50 -25.45 2.58
C GLN A 295 11.35 -25.24 1.59
N LEU A 296 10.13 -25.19 2.11
CA LEU A 296 8.96 -24.83 1.35
C LEU A 296 8.53 -23.43 1.75
N GLN A 297 8.35 -22.55 0.78
CA GLN A 297 7.73 -21.25 0.98
C GLN A 297 6.30 -21.29 0.43
N VAL A 298 5.30 -21.01 1.27
CA VAL A 298 3.89 -20.91 0.89
C VAL A 298 3.42 -19.50 1.21
N ASP A 299 2.89 -18.79 0.22
CA ASP A 299 2.38 -17.42 0.38
C ASP A 299 3.39 -16.46 1.05
N GLY A 300 4.66 -16.57 0.66
CA GLY A 300 5.75 -15.76 1.21
C GLY A 300 6.36 -16.28 2.53
N VAL A 301 5.74 -17.28 3.17
CA VAL A 301 6.16 -17.79 4.49
C VAL A 301 6.94 -19.10 4.34
N ARG A 302 8.13 -19.18 4.95
CA ARG A 302 9.04 -20.33 4.83
C ARG A 302 8.84 -21.35 5.94
N SER A 303 8.88 -22.64 5.61
CA SER A 303 8.98 -23.73 6.56
C SER A 303 10.34 -23.77 7.25
N GLU A 304 10.43 -24.57 8.31
CA GLU A 304 11.73 -25.01 8.82
C GLU A 304 12.49 -25.80 7.75
N ALA A 305 13.82 -25.76 7.81
CA ALA A 305 14.68 -26.49 6.89
C ALA A 305 14.74 -27.97 7.28
N VAL A 306 14.50 -28.85 6.31
CA VAL A 306 14.60 -30.30 6.47
C VAL A 306 15.83 -30.77 5.71
N GLU A 307 16.72 -31.50 6.38
CA GLU A 307 17.88 -32.10 5.71
C GLU A 307 17.44 -33.35 4.94
N VAL A 308 17.84 -33.44 3.67
CA VAL A 308 17.53 -34.55 2.79
C VAL A 308 18.79 -34.97 2.04
N GLU A 309 19.10 -36.25 2.09
CA GLU A 309 20.17 -36.84 1.29
C GLU A 309 19.60 -37.33 -0.05
N VAL A 310 20.12 -36.79 -1.15
CA VAL A 310 19.69 -37.13 -2.49
C VAL A 310 20.84 -37.84 -3.19
N GLY A 311 20.68 -39.14 -3.47
CA GLY A 311 21.71 -39.98 -4.07
C GLY A 311 22.74 -40.47 -3.04
N GLY A 312 22.73 -41.78 -2.81
CA GLY A 312 23.69 -42.54 -2.02
C GLY A 312 24.03 -43.84 -2.74
#